data_AF-A0A957MBE6-F1
#
_entry.id   AF-A0A957MBE6-F1
#
_cell.length_a   1.000
_cell.length_b   1.000
_cell.length_c   1.000
_cell.angle_alpha   90.00
_cell.angle_beta   90.00
_cell.angle_gamma   90.00
#
_symmetry.space_group_name_H-M   'P 1'
#
loop_
_entity.id
_entity.type
_entity.pdbx_description
1 polymer ?
#
loop_
_entity_poly.entity_id
_entity_poly.type
_entity_poly.pdbx_seq_one_letter_code
_entity_poly.pdbx_strand_id
1 'polypeptide(L)'
;MYDARNAELKLAPVQERPGGWQRWLHQNRGRLAAPVVLLLLILLWAALVAWQQYPPFILPSPALVWRKFLAVAGDGTIWLHVGVTLLEIALGLAVGLSAAFGLGYLL
;
A
#
# COMPACT_ATOMS: atom_id res chain seq x y z
N MET A 1 40.14 53.84 17.66
CA MET A 1 40.30 52.54 18.32
C MET A 1 38.96 51.80 18.33
N TYR A 2 38.37 51.53 17.16
CA TYR A 2 37.00 50.97 17.05
C TYR A 2 36.76 50.18 15.75
N ASP A 3 37.78 49.60 15.11
CA ASP A 3 37.63 49.06 13.75
C ASP A 3 38.32 47.70 13.51
N ALA A 4 38.53 46.91 14.56
CA ALA A 4 39.11 45.56 14.43
C ALA A 4 38.12 44.44 14.79
N ARG A 5 37.06 44.72 15.55
CA ARG A 5 36.09 43.69 15.98
C ARG A 5 35.00 43.37 14.94
N ASN A 6 34.72 44.26 14.00
CA ASN A 6 33.65 44.09 13.03
C ASN A 6 34.07 43.29 11.79
N ALA A 7 35.37 43.13 11.55
CA ALA A 7 35.90 42.34 10.44
C ALA A 7 35.79 40.83 10.72
N GLU A 8 35.96 40.40 11.97
CA GLU A 8 35.86 38.98 12.35
C GLU A 8 34.41 38.46 12.38
N LEU A 9 33.42 39.35 12.57
CA LEU A 9 32.00 39.01 12.55
C LEU A 9 31.45 38.75 11.13
N LYS A 10 32.21 39.05 10.06
CA LYS A 10 31.78 38.89 8.67
C LYS A 10 32.29 37.62 7.97
N LEU A 11 33.06 36.77 8.65
CA LEU A 11 33.71 35.60 8.04
C LEU A 11 33.36 34.27 8.71
N ALA A 12 32.18 34.16 9.33
CA ALA A 12 31.58 32.84 9.42
C ALA A 12 31.04 32.52 8.01
N PRO A 13 31.58 31.53 7.28
CA PRO A 13 30.92 31.08 6.06
C PRO A 13 29.49 30.71 6.48
N VAL A 14 28.50 31.37 5.90
CA VAL A 14 27.12 30.92 5.96
C VAL A 14 27.14 29.55 5.30
N GLN A 15 27.28 28.53 6.14
CA GLN A 15 27.35 27.16 5.72
C GLN A 15 25.91 26.81 5.37
N GLU A 16 25.53 27.09 4.12
CA GLU A 16 24.26 26.65 3.58
C GLU A 16 24.22 25.14 3.72
N ARG A 17 23.55 24.66 4.77
CA ARG A 17 23.40 23.24 5.05
C ARG A 17 22.59 22.68 3.89
N PRO A 18 23.16 21.86 2.98
CA PRO A 18 22.34 21.21 1.96
C PRO A 18 21.24 20.42 2.69
N GLY A 19 19.99 20.76 2.36
CA GLY A 19 18.83 20.47 3.17
C GLY A 19 18.76 19.02 3.64
N GLY A 20 18.52 18.82 4.94
CA GLY A 20 18.34 17.50 5.57
C GLY A 20 17.25 16.62 4.92
N TRP A 21 16.40 17.22 4.08
CA TRP A 21 15.43 16.58 3.20
C TRP A 21 16.04 15.48 2.32
N GLN A 22 17.24 15.69 1.75
CA GLN A 22 17.87 14.68 0.88
C GLN A 22 18.34 13.43 1.63
N ARG A 23 18.85 13.62 2.86
CA ARG A 23 19.33 12.52 3.72
C ARG A 23 18.17 11.73 4.32
N TRP A 24 17.07 12.40 4.69
CA TRP A 24 15.84 11.73 5.13
C TRP A 24 15.17 10.96 3.98
N LEU A 25 15.18 11.52 2.76
CA LEU A 25 14.73 10.79 1.57
C LEU A 25 15.50 9.49 1.39
N HIS A 26 16.85 9.49 1.48
CA HIS A 26 17.63 8.28 1.22
C HIS A 26 17.47 7.16 2.26
N GLN A 27 17.28 7.49 3.54
CA GLN A 27 17.09 6.48 4.58
C GLN A 27 15.66 5.93 4.66
N ASN A 28 14.65 6.76 4.37
CA ASN A 28 13.24 6.35 4.35
C ASN A 28 12.71 6.05 2.92
N ARG A 29 13.57 6.11 1.89
CA ARG A 29 13.23 5.94 0.47
C ARG A 29 12.50 4.64 0.21
N GLY A 30 12.93 3.55 0.82
CA GLY A 30 12.26 2.25 0.68
C GLY A 30 10.81 2.26 1.18
N ARG A 31 10.52 2.99 2.27
CA ARG A 31 9.18 3.04 2.88
C ARG A 31 8.24 3.99 2.14
N LEU A 32 8.76 5.09 1.59
CA LEU A 32 7.95 6.08 0.87
C LEU A 32 7.85 5.81 -0.64
N ALA A 33 8.80 5.06 -1.22
CA ALA A 33 8.75 4.70 -2.62
C ALA A 33 7.51 3.85 -2.94
N ALA A 34 7.16 2.90 -2.08
CA ALA A 34 6.02 2.02 -2.30
C ALA A 34 4.68 2.77 -2.48
N PRO A 35 4.23 3.64 -1.54
CA PRO A 35 2.97 4.37 -1.71
C PRO A 35 3.04 5.38 -2.86
N VAL A 36 4.19 6.00 -3.11
CA VAL A 36 4.35 6.94 -4.23
C VAL A 36 4.23 6.23 -5.58
N VAL A 37 4.91 5.10 -5.75
CA VAL A 37 4.83 4.29 -6.98
C VAL A 37 3.41 3.78 -7.19
N LEU A 38 2.76 3.29 -6.13
CA LEU A 38 1.36 2.85 -6.20
C LEU A 38 0.44 3.99 -6.64
N LEU A 39 0.59 5.18 -6.07
CA LEU A 39 -0.20 6.35 -6.42
C LEU A 39 0.04 6.78 -7.87
N LEU A 40 1.29 6.80 -8.32
CA LEU A 40 1.63 7.07 -9.72
C LEU A 40 1.02 6.03 -10.68
N LEU A 41 1.04 4.75 -10.31
CA LEU A 41 0.45 3.68 -11.10
C LEU A 41 -1.08 3.84 -11.20
N ILE A 42 -1.76 4.19 -10.10
CA ILE A 42 -3.20 4.46 -10.09
C ILE A 42 -3.53 5.67 -10.96
N LEU A 43 -2.76 6.75 -10.88
CA LEU A 43 -2.95 7.94 -11.72
C LEU A 43 -2.73 7.65 -13.20
N LEU A 44 -1.65 6.92 -13.53
CA LEU A 44 -1.37 6.52 -14.90
C LEU A 44 -2.48 5.62 -15.47
N TRP A 45 -2.96 4.68 -14.66
CA TRP A 45 -4.10 3.83 -15.02
C TRP A 45 -5.37 4.64 -15.25
N ALA A 46 -5.70 5.58 -14.35
CA ALA A 46 -6.84 6.47 -14.50
C ALA A 46 -6.75 7.32 -15.79
N ALA A 47 -5.57 7.86 -16.07
CA ALA A 47 -5.30 8.64 -17.28
C ALA A 47 -5.42 7.79 -18.55
N LEU A 48 -4.91 6.55 -18.53
CA LEU A 48 -4.99 5.62 -19.65
C LEU A 48 -6.45 5.26 -19.99
N VAL A 49 -7.25 4.94 -18.96
CA VAL A 49 -8.69 4.65 -19.12
C VAL A 49 -9.42 5.86 -19.69
N ALA A 50 -9.13 7.07 -19.19
CA ALA A 50 -9.75 8.31 -19.63
C ALA A 50 -9.39 8.67 -21.09
N TRP A 51 -8.13 8.47 -21.49
CA TRP A 51 -7.68 8.74 -22.87
C TRP A 51 -8.30 7.76 -23.86
N GLN A 52 -8.19 6.45 -23.62
CA GLN A 52 -8.66 5.43 -24.56
C GLN A 52 -10.18 5.20 -24.54
N GLN A 53 -10.91 5.81 -23.59
CA GLN A 53 -12.35 5.58 -23.37
C GLN A 53 -12.72 4.10 -23.36
N TYR A 54 -11.90 3.27 -22.69
CA TYR A 54 -12.09 1.83 -22.67
C TYR A 54 -13.47 1.46 -22.10
N PRO A 55 -14.14 0.44 -22.68
CA PRO A 55 -15.35 -0.11 -22.09
C PRO A 55 -15.08 -0.59 -20.65
N PRO A 56 -15.97 -0.32 -19.68
CA PRO A 56 -15.79 -0.69 -18.27
C PRO A 56 -15.61 -2.20 -18.02
N PHE A 57 -16.03 -3.04 -18.97
CA PHE A 57 -15.86 -4.50 -18.95
C PHE A 57 -14.41 -4.95 -19.18
N ILE A 58 -13.62 -4.20 -19.95
CA ILE A 58 -12.23 -4.57 -20.29
C ILE A 58 -11.27 -3.96 -19.28
N LEU A 59 -11.41 -2.65 -19.02
CA LEU A 59 -10.54 -1.91 -18.13
C LEU A 59 -11.36 -0.85 -17.37
N PRO A 60 -12.02 -1.22 -16.27
CA PRO A 60 -12.76 -0.26 -15.46
C PRO A 60 -11.82 0.78 -14.87
N SER A 61 -12.32 2.00 -14.62
CA SER A 61 -11.53 3.01 -13.94
C SER A 61 -11.26 2.63 -12.48
N PRO A 62 -10.13 3.07 -11.88
CA PRO A 62 -9.83 2.81 -10.47
C PRO A 62 -10.95 3.26 -9.53
N ALA A 63 -11.59 4.40 -9.84
CA ALA A 63 -12.71 4.91 -9.06
C ALA A 63 -13.95 4.00 -9.14
N LEU A 64 -14.21 3.37 -10.29
CA LEU A 64 -15.30 2.42 -10.46
C LEU A 64 -15.04 1.14 -9.66
N VAL A 65 -13.80 0.64 -9.69
CA VAL A 65 -13.39 -0.52 -8.88
C VAL A 65 -13.56 -0.22 -7.40
N TRP A 66 -13.11 0.94 -6.93
CA TRP A 66 -13.25 1.35 -5.52
C TRP A 66 -14.72 1.46 -5.08
N ARG A 67 -15.56 2.10 -5.90
CA ARG A 67 -17.00 2.19 -5.61
C ARG A 67 -17.67 0.82 -5.56
N LYS A 68 -17.35 -0.06 -6.52
CA LYS A 68 -17.93 -1.40 -6.55
C LYS A 68 -17.45 -2.23 -5.36
N PHE A 69 -16.18 -2.12 -4.98
CA PHE A 69 -15.64 -2.73 -3.78
C PHE A 69 -16.41 -2.29 -2.53
N LEU A 70 -16.59 -0.98 -2.32
CA LEU A 70 -17.35 -0.46 -1.18
C LEU A 70 -18.81 -0.92 -1.17
N ALA A 71 -19.47 -0.96 -2.33
CA ALA A 71 -20.84 -1.46 -2.44
C ALA A 71 -20.95 -2.93 -2.01
N VAL A 72 -20.15 -3.81 -2.61
CA VAL A 72 -20.22 -5.26 -2.32
C VAL A 72 -19.70 -5.57 -0.90
N ALA A 73 -18.76 -4.77 -0.38
CA ALA A 73 -18.29 -4.89 1.01
C ALA A 73 -19.35 -4.45 2.03
N GLY A 74 -20.12 -3.38 1.72
CA GLY A 74 -21.22 -2.89 2.55
C GLY A 74 -22.45 -3.80 2.52
N ASP A 75 -22.74 -4.41 1.37
CA ASP A 75 -23.88 -5.31 1.17
C ASP A 75 -23.73 -6.67 1.87
N GLY A 76 -22.65 -6.91 2.62
CA GLY A 76 -22.43 -8.15 3.38
C GLY A 76 -22.14 -9.40 2.55
N THR A 77 -22.24 -9.30 1.22
CA THR A 77 -22.11 -10.44 0.29
C THR A 77 -20.70 -11.03 0.34
N ILE A 78 -19.65 -10.21 0.41
CA ILE A 78 -18.27 -10.69 0.54
C ILE A 78 -18.10 -11.51 1.82
N TRP A 79 -18.62 -11.01 2.93
CA TRP A 79 -18.49 -11.65 4.24
C TRP A 79 -19.23 -12.98 4.31
N LEU A 80 -20.41 -13.06 3.67
CA LEU A 80 -21.16 -14.31 3.58
C LEU A 80 -20.38 -15.38 2.81
N HIS A 81 -19.86 -15.06 1.62
CA HIS A 81 -19.13 -16.03 0.80
C HIS A 81 -17.81 -16.46 1.44
N VAL A 82 -17.04 -15.50 1.98
CA VAL A 82 -15.79 -15.79 2.70
C VAL A 82 -16.07 -16.66 3.93
N GLY A 83 -17.13 -16.37 4.68
CA GLY A 83 -17.52 -17.15 5.85
C GLY A 83 -17.89 -18.59 5.50
N VAL A 84 -18.64 -18.79 4.42
CA VAL A 84 -19.00 -20.13 3.94
C VAL A 84 -17.76 -20.92 3.52
N THR A 85 -16.86 -20.36 2.71
CA THR A 85 -15.63 -21.06 2.31
C THR A 85 -14.75 -21.40 3.52
N LEU A 86 -14.63 -20.49 4.49
CA LEU A 86 -13.87 -20.75 5.72
C LEU A 86 -14.49 -21.88 6.55
N LEU A 87 -15.83 -21.92 6.63
CA LEU A 87 -16.54 -23.00 7.31
C LEU A 87 -16.32 -24.34 6.62
N GLU A 88 -16.40 -24.38 5.29
CA GLU A 88 -16.13 -25.58 4.49
C GLU A 88 -14.70 -26.11 4.74
N ILE A 89 -13.70 -25.22 4.76
CA ILE A 89 -12.31 -25.57 5.06
C ILE A 89 -12.20 -26.10 6.49
N ALA A 90 -12.81 -25.43 7.47
CA ALA A 90 -12.74 -25.82 8.88
C ALA A 90 -13.38 -27.21 9.11
N LEU A 91 -14.54 -27.47 8.51
CA LEU A 91 -15.22 -28.75 8.58
C LEU A 91 -14.41 -29.85 7.90
N GLY A 92 -13.89 -29.59 6.70
CA GLY A 92 -13.01 -30.53 5.99
C GLY A 92 -11.76 -30.89 6.80
N LEU A 93 -11.13 -29.89 7.42
CA LEU A 93 -9.99 -30.10 8.31
C LEU A 93 -10.36 -30.87 9.58
N ALA A 94 -11.48 -30.55 10.21
CA ALA A 94 -11.93 -31.25 11.41
C ALA A 94 -12.17 -32.74 11.14
N VAL A 95 -12.84 -33.06 10.02
CA VAL A 95 -13.06 -34.44 9.59
C VAL A 95 -11.74 -35.12 9.24
N GLY A 96 -10.90 -34.47 8.43
CA GLY A 96 -9.60 -35.01 8.01
C GLY A 96 -8.66 -35.29 9.19
N LEU A 97 -8.54 -34.36 10.13
CA LEU A 97 -7.73 -34.53 11.34
C LEU A 97 -8.26 -35.66 12.22
N SER A 98 -9.57 -35.71 12.43
CA SER A 98 -10.19 -36.77 13.24
C SER A 98 -9.95 -38.16 12.65
N ALA A 99 -10.10 -38.30 11.33
CA ALA A 99 -9.80 -39.54 10.61
C ALA A 99 -8.30 -39.88 10.66
N ALA A 100 -7.41 -38.91 10.44
CA ALA A 100 -5.97 -39.12 10.49
C ALA A 100 -5.50 -39.57 11.88
N PHE A 101 -5.97 -38.92 12.95
CA PHE A 101 -5.65 -39.33 14.32
C PHE A 101 -6.26 -40.69 14.67
N GLY A 102 -7.51 -40.94 14.27
CA GLY A 102 -8.17 -42.23 14.51
C GLY A 102 -7.44 -43.38 13.84
N LEU A 103 -7.12 -43.25 12.56
CA LEU A 103 -6.37 -44.26 11.80
C LEU A 103 -4.92 -44.38 12.30
N GLY A 104 -4.26 -43.27 12.60
CA GLY A 104 -2.89 -43.28 13.11
C GLY A 104 -2.73 -43.88 14.51
N TYR A 105 -3.81 -43.96 15.30
CA TYR A 105 -3.82 -44.70 16.56
C TYR A 105 -4.14 -46.20 16.37
N LEU A 106 -4.91 -46.53 15.32
CA LEU A 106 -5.35 -47.90 15.01
C LEU A 106 -4.31 -48.73 14.26
N LEU A 107 -3.46 -48.08 13.45
CA LEU A 107 -2.34 -48.67 12.69
C LEU A 107 -1.06 -48.70 13.54
#